data_AF-A0A1G1YJH1-F1
#
_entry.id   AF-A0A1G1YJH1-F1
#
_cell.length_a   1.000
_cell.length_b   1.000
_cell.length_c   1.000
_cell.angle_alpha   90.00
_cell.angle_beta   90.00
_cell.angle_gamma   90.00
#
_symmetry.space_group_name_H-M   'P 1'
#
loop_
_entity.id
_entity.type
_entity.pdbx_description
1 polymer ?
#
loop_
_entity_poly.entity_id
_entity_poly.type
_entity_poly.pdbx_seq_one_letter_code
_entity_poly.pdbx_strand_id
1 'polypeptide(L)'
;MFLSHDQLLGLKVITKNGQVIGKLKDFEFDTDNFKITRYIISSSDLVKKITSQDLIINHNQIIEITAKTIIVDDNTLTEGEAIKYPASI
;
A
#
# COMPACT_ATOMS: atom_id res chain seq x y z
N MET A 1 5.60 -15.28 -10.25
CA MET A 1 6.74 -15.24 -9.30
C MET A 1 6.21 -15.47 -7.90
N PHE A 2 7.07 -15.82 -6.94
CA PHE A 2 6.69 -15.95 -5.53
C PHE A 2 7.58 -15.03 -4.70
N LEU A 3 6.97 -14.31 -3.77
CA LEU A 3 7.67 -13.50 -2.77
C LEU A 3 7.26 -14.00 -1.40
N SER A 4 8.23 -14.14 -0.50
CA SER A 4 7.94 -14.37 0.91
C SER A 4 7.41 -13.09 1.56
N HIS A 5 6.86 -13.23 2.76
CA HIS A 5 6.47 -12.11 3.61
C HIS A 5 7.61 -11.09 3.79
N ASP A 6 8.81 -11.57 4.15
CA ASP A 6 9.98 -10.71 4.38
C ASP A 6 10.45 -9.96 3.12
N GLN A 7 10.18 -10.52 1.93
CA GLN A 7 10.51 -9.87 0.67
C GLN A 7 9.48 -8.81 0.26
N LEU A 8 8.25 -8.90 0.76
CA LEU A 8 7.19 -7.92 0.50
C LEU A 8 7.33 -6.68 1.39
N LEU A 9 7.61 -6.89 2.68
CA LEU A 9 7.72 -5.79 3.62
C LEU A 9 8.89 -4.87 3.25
N GLY A 10 8.66 -3.56 3.36
CA GLY A 10 9.62 -2.52 3.03
C GLY A 10 9.81 -2.25 1.53
N LEU A 11 9.13 -3.00 0.64
CA LEU A 11 9.17 -2.71 -0.79
C LEU A 11 8.70 -1.29 -1.07
N LYS A 12 9.42 -0.63 -1.97
CA LYS A 12 9.12 0.73 -2.38
C LYS A 12 7.83 0.74 -3.19
N VAL A 13 6.87 1.58 -2.80
CA VAL A 13 5.63 1.75 -3.53
C VAL A 13 5.71 3.04 -4.35
N ILE A 14 5.50 2.90 -5.65
CA ILE A 14 5.53 3.98 -6.61
C ILE A 14 4.25 4.00 -7.42
N THR A 15 3.81 5.18 -7.82
CA THR A 15 2.71 5.28 -8.78
C THR A 15 3.21 5.01 -10.20
N LYS A 16 2.30 4.83 -11.15
CA LYS A 16 2.59 4.56 -12.55
C LYS A 16 3.45 5.65 -13.21
N ASN A 17 3.28 6.90 -12.79
CA ASN A 17 4.11 8.02 -13.25
C ASN A 17 5.51 8.09 -12.59
N GLY A 18 5.81 7.18 -11.64
CA GLY A 18 7.10 7.08 -10.96
C GLY A 18 7.20 7.83 -9.63
N GLN A 19 6.12 8.47 -9.16
CA GLN A 19 6.11 9.15 -7.86
C GLN A 19 6.23 8.14 -6.71
N VAL A 20 7.11 8.42 -5.75
CA VAL A 20 7.29 7.58 -4.56
C VAL A 20 6.28 7.95 -3.49
N ILE A 21 5.33 7.04 -3.23
CA ILE A 21 4.31 7.25 -2.20
C ILE A 21 4.72 6.72 -0.84
N GLY A 22 5.61 5.72 -0.79
CA GLY A 22 6.06 5.18 0.49
C GLY A 22 6.70 3.80 0.38
N LYS A 23 6.58 3.03 1.46
CA LYS A 23 7.01 1.62 1.53
C LYS A 23 5.91 0.75 2.13
N LEU A 24 5.78 -0.49 1.64
CA LEU A 24 4.85 -1.47 2.22
C LEU A 24 5.22 -1.73 3.68
N LYS A 25 4.29 -1.43 4.58
CA LYS A 25 4.44 -1.64 6.02
C LYS A 25 3.72 -2.90 6.46
N ASP A 26 2.54 -3.14 5.91
CA ASP A 26 1.72 -4.31 6.24
C ASP A 26 0.67 -4.57 5.14
N PHE A 27 -0.08 -5.65 5.26
CA PHE A 27 -1.19 -5.97 4.37
C PHE A 27 -2.28 -6.75 5.10
N GLU A 28 -3.50 -6.70 4.59
CA GLU A 28 -4.61 -7.45 5.16
C GLU A 28 -5.03 -8.60 4.26
N PHE A 29 -5.16 -9.77 4.89
CA PHE A 29 -5.58 -11.00 4.25
C PHE A 29 -7.05 -11.29 4.59
N ASP A 30 -7.87 -11.40 3.55
CA ASP A 30 -9.25 -11.85 3.62
C ASP A 30 -9.26 -13.37 3.77
N THR A 31 -9.70 -13.86 4.93
CA THR A 31 -9.73 -15.27 5.28
C THR A 31 -10.85 -16.04 4.61
N ASP A 32 -11.91 -15.36 4.18
CA ASP A 32 -13.06 -15.99 3.53
C ASP A 32 -12.76 -16.27 2.05
N ASN A 33 -12.02 -15.36 1.42
CA ASN A 33 -11.66 -15.44 0.00
C ASN A 33 -10.19 -15.81 -0.28
N PHE A 34 -9.41 -16.04 0.78
CA PHE A 34 -7.98 -16.39 0.73
C PHE A 34 -7.13 -15.44 -0.13
N LYS A 35 -7.32 -14.12 0.03
CA LYS A 35 -6.62 -13.12 -0.79
C LYS A 35 -6.21 -11.89 0.01
N ILE A 36 -5.12 -11.24 -0.38
CA ILE A 36 -4.78 -9.91 0.14
C ILE A 36 -5.70 -8.88 -0.50
N THR A 37 -6.34 -8.04 0.31
CA THR A 37 -7.29 -7.02 -0.15
C THR A 37 -6.78 -5.60 0.00
N ARG A 38 -5.96 -5.34 1.04
CA ARG A 38 -5.43 -4.02 1.37
C ARG A 38 -3.95 -4.07 1.69
N TYR A 39 -3.23 -3.01 1.32
CA TYR A 39 -1.80 -2.82 1.52
C TYR A 39 -1.60 -1.51 2.29
N ILE A 40 -1.00 -1.59 3.47
CA ILE A 40 -0.73 -0.46 4.34
C ILE A 40 0.66 0.07 3.99
N ILE A 41 0.71 1.31 3.54
CA ILE A 41 1.92 1.96 3.06
C ILE A 41 2.33 3.03 4.06
N SER A 42 3.54 2.90 4.57
CA SER A 42 4.16 3.99 5.33
C SER A 42 4.47 5.15 4.39
N SER A 43 3.81 6.28 4.60
CA SER A 43 3.90 7.47 3.74
C SER A 43 5.34 7.96 3.59
N SER A 44 5.73 8.33 2.37
CA SER A 44 7.01 8.99 2.11
C SER A 44 7.03 10.40 2.72
N ASP A 45 8.20 10.98 2.94
CA ASP A 45 8.28 12.32 3.55
C ASP A 45 7.67 13.42 2.68
N LEU A 46 7.57 13.19 1.37
CA LEU A 46 6.84 14.08 0.47
C LEU A 46 5.33 14.00 0.71
N VAL A 47 4.79 12.78 0.86
CA VAL A 47 3.35 12.56 1.13
C VAL A 47 2.99 12.99 2.55
N LYS A 48 3.90 12.85 3.52
CA LYS A 48 3.70 13.28 4.91
C LYS A 48 3.37 14.76 5.08
N LYS A 49 3.75 15.60 4.10
CA LYS A 49 3.40 17.02 4.08
C LYS A 49 1.91 17.27 3.85
N ILE A 50 1.21 16.30 3.28
CA ILE A 50 -0.23 16.33 2.98
C ILE A 50 -1.00 15.55 4.06
N THR A 51 -0.50 14.36 4.42
CA THR A 51 -1.11 13.51 5.47
C THR A 51 -0.05 12.79 6.29
N SER A 52 -0.13 12.88 7.62
CA SER A 52 0.78 12.15 8.52
C SER A 52 0.39 10.69 8.75
N GLN A 53 -0.67 10.21 8.09
CA GLN A 53 -1.18 8.86 8.26
C GLN A 53 -0.57 7.90 7.23
N ASP A 54 -0.63 6.60 7.53
CA ASP A 54 -0.33 5.56 6.55
C ASP A 54 -1.37 5.59 5.43
N LEU A 55 -0.96 5.25 4.21
CA LEU A 55 -1.86 5.12 3.07
C LEU A 55 -2.38 3.69 3.00
N ILE A 56 -3.63 3.55 2.60
CA ILE A 56 -4.22 2.24 2.32
C ILE A 56 -4.41 2.14 0.82
N ILE A 57 -3.79 1.13 0.22
CA ILE A 57 -3.93 0.82 -1.20
C ILE A 57 -4.73 -0.48 -1.31
N ASN A 58 -5.82 -0.43 -2.06
CA ASN A 58 -6.66 -1.58 -2.31
C ASN A 58 -6.05 -2.45 -3.44
N HIS A 59 -6.26 -3.76 -3.40
CA HIS A 59 -5.62 -4.69 -4.36
C HIS A 59 -5.89 -4.37 -5.83
N ASN A 60 -7.04 -3.75 -6.15
CA ASN A 60 -7.43 -3.34 -7.50
C ASN A 60 -6.63 -2.12 -8.02
N GLN A 61 -5.94 -1.40 -7.15
CA GLN A 61 -5.10 -0.26 -7.48
C GLN A 61 -3.65 -0.67 -7.80
N ILE A 62 -3.28 -1.92 -7.53
CA ILE A 62 -1.95 -2.44 -7.84
C ILE A 62 -1.90 -2.87 -9.30
N ILE A 63 -0.93 -2.32 -10.01
CA ILE A 63 -0.62 -2.67 -11.41
C ILE A 63 0.36 -3.84 -11.44
N GLU A 64 1.42 -3.78 -10.62
CA GLU A 64 2.49 -4.77 -10.64
C GLU A 64 3.19 -4.86 -9.27
N ILE A 65 3.60 -6.07 -8.90
CA ILE A 65 4.52 -6.33 -7.79
C ILE A 65 5.75 -7.04 -8.34
N THR A 66 6.92 -6.44 -8.10
CA THR A 66 8.22 -7.03 -8.43
C THR A 66 9.00 -7.32 -7.15
N ALA A 67 10.18 -7.93 -7.29
CA ALA A 67 11.07 -8.18 -6.15
C ALA A 67 11.66 -6.90 -5.52
N LYS A 68 11.39 -5.71 -6.09
CA LYS A 68 11.96 -4.42 -5.64
C LYS A 68 10.90 -3.34 -5.41
N THR A 69 9.77 -3.42 -6.10
CA THR A 69 8.79 -2.33 -6.12
C THR A 69 7.36 -2.85 -6.26
N ILE A 70 6.43 -2.06 -5.72
CA ILE A 70 4.99 -2.16 -5.99
C ILE A 70 4.61 -0.94 -6.83
N ILE A 71 3.97 -1.16 -7.98
CA ILE A 71 3.50 -0.11 -8.88
C ILE A 71 1.99 0.01 -8.74
N VAL A 72 1.49 1.22 -8.47
CA VAL A 72 0.06 1.51 -8.29
C VAL A 72 -0.45 2.51 -9.32
N ASP A 73 -1.75 2.53 -9.59
CA ASP A 73 -2.36 3.53 -10.46
C ASP A 73 -2.31 4.94 -9.82
N ASP A 74 -2.14 5.98 -10.64
CA ASP A 74 -2.03 7.37 -10.21
C ASP A 74 -3.38 7.93 -9.69
N ASN A 75 -4.51 7.37 -10.13
CA ASN A 75 -5.87 7.88 -9.84
C ASN A 75 -6.36 7.59 -8.40
N THR A 76 -5.46 7.25 -7.48
CA THR A 76 -5.80 6.54 -6.24
C THR A 76 -5.54 7.36 -4.98
N LEU A 77 -4.88 8.52 -5.10
CA LEU A 77 -4.63 9.44 -4.00
C LEU A 77 -5.79 10.44 -3.84
N THR A 78 -7.01 9.96 -3.64
CA THR A 78 -8.08 10.80 -3.12
C THR A 78 -7.97 10.87 -1.60
N GLU A 79 -7.74 12.07 -1.06
CA GLU A 79 -7.93 12.39 0.37
C GLU A 79 -9.32 11.88 0.80
N GLY A 80 -9.39 10.83 1.62
CA GLY A 80 -10.69 10.41 2.14
C GLY A 80 -10.87 8.99 2.69
N GLU A 81 -9.95 8.05 2.47
CA GLU A 81 -10.07 6.70 3.04
C GLU A 81 -9.02 6.40 4.11
N ALA A 82 -8.68 7.42 4.89
CA ALA A 82 -8.31 7.21 6.29
C ALA A 82 -9.55 6.68 7.04
N ILE A 83 -9.97 5.46 6.73
CA ILE A 83 -10.93 4.74 7.55
C ILE A 83 -10.26 4.65 8.91
N LYS A 84 -10.79 5.40 9.89
CA LYS A 84 -10.54 5.14 11.30
C LYS A 84 -10.95 3.70 11.52
N TYR A 85 -10.01 2.75 11.45
CA TYR A 85 -10.25 1.46 12.04
C TYR A 85 -10.42 1.74 13.54
N PRO A 86 -11.57 1.39 14.13
CA PRO A 86 -11.59 1.25 15.58
C PRO A 86 -10.46 0.28 15.92
N ALA A 87 -9.64 0.64 16.90
CA ALA A 87 -8.61 -0.25 17.42
C ALA A 87 -9.23 -1.64 17.57
N SER A 88 -8.70 -2.61 16.82
CA SER A 88 -9.16 -3.99 16.89
C SER A 88 -9.08 -4.43 18.35
N ILE A 89 -10.22 -4.89 18.86
CA ILE A 89 -10.40 -5.46 20.21
C ILE A 89 -9.59 -6.75 20.31
#